data_AF-A0A0P7YKH8-F1
#
_entry.id   AF-A0A0P7YKH8-F1
#
_cell.length_a   1.000
_cell.length_b   1.000
_cell.length_c   1.000
_cell.angle_alpha   90.00
_cell.angle_beta   90.00
_cell.angle_gamma   90.00
#
_symmetry.space_group_name_H-M   'P 1'
#
loop_
_entity.id
_entity.type
_entity.pdbx_description
1 polymer ?
#
loop_
_entity_poly.entity_id
_entity_poly.type
_entity_poly.pdbx_seq_one_letter_code
_entity_poly.pdbx_strand_id
1 'polypeptide(L)'
;GRVAGEPVRCIRSQPSLRMQTIDNTAYVFGSGNTIYVQRTRNPEDIDSSHTLVTQRFQAGQICRLDVVSTVDRFLGFFTGAVFFEDFVPYTRVKDGESTPG
;
A
#
# COMPACT_ATOMS: atom_id res chain seq x y z
N GLY A 1 9.53 16.91 5.48
CA GLY A 1 8.28 16.21 5.10
C GLY A 1 8.56 15.15 4.05
N ARG A 2 7.54 14.46 3.55
CA ARG A 2 7.63 13.64 2.32
C ARG A 2 6.85 14.30 1.21
N VAL A 3 7.32 14.18 -0.03
CA VAL A 3 6.66 14.71 -1.24
C VAL A 3 6.11 13.55 -2.07
N ALA A 4 4.89 13.72 -2.58
CA ALA A 4 4.25 12.78 -3.48
C ALA A 4 4.90 12.84 -4.87
N GLY A 5 5.22 11.67 -5.43
CA GLY A 5 5.65 11.52 -6.82
C GLY A 5 4.52 11.02 -7.72
N GLU A 6 4.89 10.67 -8.96
CA GLU A 6 3.95 10.13 -9.94
C GLU A 6 3.41 8.76 -9.51
N PRO A 7 2.09 8.52 -9.61
CA PRO A 7 1.50 7.21 -9.30
C PRO A 7 2.08 6.09 -10.17
N VAL A 8 2.35 4.94 -9.56
CA VAL A 8 2.86 3.74 -10.24
C VAL A 8 1.87 2.59 -10.10
N ARG A 9 1.79 1.75 -11.13
CA ARG A 9 0.83 0.62 -11.15
C ARG A 9 1.29 -0.60 -10.36
N CYS A 10 2.60 -0.74 -10.17
CA CYS A 10 3.22 -1.87 -9.49
C CYS A 10 4.40 -1.39 -8.64
N ILE A 11 4.57 -2.00 -7.46
CA ILE A 11 5.74 -1.82 -6.61
C ILE A 11 6.50 -3.13 -6.50
N ARG A 12 7.80 -3.06 -6.23
CA ARG A 12 8.62 -4.25 -6.03
C ARG A 12 8.28 -4.91 -4.70
N SER A 13 7.91 -6.19 -4.74
CA SER A 13 7.77 -7.01 -3.54
C SER A 13 9.12 -7.60 -3.16
N GLN A 14 9.54 -7.35 -1.92
CA GLN A 14 10.72 -7.96 -1.33
C GLN A 14 10.33 -8.59 0.02
N PRO A 15 11.04 -9.62 0.53
CA PRO A 15 10.73 -10.22 1.82
C PRO A 15 10.71 -9.22 2.99
N SER A 16 11.52 -8.16 2.90
CA SER A 16 11.60 -7.07 3.87
C SER A 16 10.60 -5.94 3.66
N LEU A 17 9.72 -6.04 2.65
CA LEU A 17 8.72 -5.02 2.37
C LEU A 17 7.70 -4.98 3.53
N ARG A 18 7.80 -3.93 4.34
CA ARG A 18 6.84 -3.68 5.42
C ARG A 18 5.53 -3.19 4.87
N MET A 19 4.43 -3.57 5.51
CA MET A 19 3.09 -3.07 5.23
C MET A 19 2.47 -2.58 6.53
N GLN A 20 1.79 -1.43 6.47
CA GLN A 20 0.98 -0.89 7.55
C GLN A 20 -0.42 -0.59 7.02
N THR A 21 -1.44 -0.94 7.79
CA THR A 21 -2.83 -0.57 7.53
C THR A 21 -3.14 0.75 8.23
N ILE A 22 -3.79 1.67 7.53
CA ILE A 22 -4.41 2.86 8.09
C ILE A 22 -5.91 2.71 7.90
N ASP A 23 -6.62 2.48 9.01
CA ASP A 23 -8.04 2.20 9.02
C ASP A 23 -8.85 3.25 8.27
N ASN A 24 -9.85 2.79 7.53
CA ASN A 24 -10.74 3.60 6.72
C ASN A 24 -10.04 4.52 5.70
N THR A 25 -8.77 4.25 5.36
CA THR A 25 -7.92 5.21 4.64
C THR A 25 -7.05 4.57 3.55
N ALA A 26 -6.06 3.75 3.92
CA ALA A 26 -5.02 3.31 2.98
C ALA A 26 -4.16 2.16 3.52
N TYR A 27 -3.44 1.50 2.62
CA TYR A 27 -2.29 0.65 2.95
C TYR A 27 -0.98 1.36 2.61
N VAL A 28 0.00 1.26 3.50
CA VAL A 28 1.33 1.86 3.32
C VAL A 28 2.36 0.77 3.21
N PHE A 29 3.09 0.75 2.09
CA PHE A 29 4.15 -0.20 1.82
C PHE A 29 5.53 0.46 1.91
N GLY A 30 6.51 -0.25 2.44
CA GLY A 30 7.90 0.18 2.52
C GLY A 30 8.27 0.87 3.83
N SER A 31 9.49 1.39 3.87
CA SER A 31 10.06 2.06 5.04
C SER A 31 11.24 2.95 4.61
N GLY A 32 11.70 3.83 5.51
CA GLY A 32 12.88 4.66 5.25
C GLY A 32 12.59 5.87 4.36
N ASN A 33 13.27 5.95 3.20
CA ASN A 33 13.27 7.11 2.32
C ASN A 33 11.98 7.25 1.52
N THR A 34 11.52 6.17 0.89
CA THR A 34 10.30 6.14 0.08
C THR A 34 9.32 5.14 0.67
N ILE A 35 8.08 5.58 0.84
CA ILE A 35 6.94 4.71 1.14
C ILE A 35 5.95 4.81 0.00
N TYR A 36 5.15 3.77 -0.21
CA TYR A 36 4.11 3.75 -1.24
C TYR A 36 2.76 3.70 -0.57
N VAL A 37 1.93 4.71 -0.82
CA VAL A 37 0.56 4.77 -0.31
C VAL A 37 -0.35 4.17 -1.37
N GLN A 38 -1.05 3.11 -0.99
CA GLN A 38 -2.03 2.41 -1.79
C GLN A 38 -3.41 2.82 -1.26
N ARG A 39 -4.25 3.39 -2.12
CA ARG A 39 -5.65 3.66 -1.82
C ARG A 39 -6.56 2.65 -2.52
N THR A 40 -7.66 2.33 -1.88
CA THR A 40 -8.68 1.45 -2.46
C THR A 40 -9.84 2.30 -2.96
N ARG A 41 -10.67 1.72 -3.83
CA ARG A 41 -11.94 2.35 -4.24
C ARG A 41 -12.91 2.56 -3.08
N ASN A 42 -12.81 1.72 -2.06
CA ASN A 42 -13.65 1.66 -0.87
C ASN A 42 -12.74 1.72 0.36
N PRO A 43 -12.22 2.90 0.71
CA PRO A 43 -11.31 3.04 1.84
C PRO A 43 -11.98 2.67 3.18
N GLU A 44 -13.28 2.84 3.31
CA GLU A 44 -14.10 2.47 4.47
C GLU A 44 -14.10 0.98 4.82
N ASP A 45 -13.72 0.12 3.87
CA ASP A 45 -13.62 -1.33 4.11
C ASP A 45 -12.24 -1.74 4.66
N ILE A 46 -11.32 -0.77 4.80
CA ILE A 46 -9.97 -1.00 5.33
C ILE A 46 -10.02 -1.05 6.85
N ASP A 47 -9.74 -2.23 7.40
CA ASP A 47 -9.68 -2.47 8.84
C ASP A 47 -8.40 -3.24 9.20
N SER A 48 -7.66 -2.72 10.18
CA SER A 48 -6.44 -3.32 10.74
C SER A 48 -6.64 -4.64 11.48
N SER A 49 -7.88 -4.97 11.87
CA SER A 49 -8.26 -6.25 12.43
C SER A 49 -8.26 -7.38 11.39
N HIS A 50 -8.36 -7.04 10.09
CA HIS A 50 -8.30 -7.97 8.99
C HIS A 50 -6.87 -8.18 8.47
N THR A 51 -6.62 -9.36 7.90
CA THR A 51 -5.37 -9.68 7.22
C THR A 51 -5.56 -9.57 5.72
N LEU A 52 -4.73 -8.77 5.05
CA LEU A 52 -4.68 -8.73 3.60
C LEU A 52 -4.03 -10.01 3.06
N VAL A 53 -4.74 -10.67 2.17
CA VAL A 53 -4.28 -11.80 1.38
C VAL A 53 -4.20 -11.33 -0.06
N THR A 54 -2.99 -11.26 -0.61
CA THR A 54 -2.76 -10.89 -2.00
C THR A 54 -2.35 -12.11 -2.79
N GLN A 55 -3.17 -12.50 -3.76
CA GLN A 55 -2.78 -13.43 -4.82
C GLN A 55 -2.08 -12.64 -5.92
N ARG A 56 -0.77 -12.84 -6.04
CA ARG A 56 0.10 -12.07 -6.94
C ARG A 56 0.25 -12.82 -8.26
N PHE A 57 -0.02 -12.15 -9.37
CA PHE A 57 0.16 -12.75 -10.69
C PHE A 57 1.58 -12.61 -11.24
N GLN A 58 2.31 -11.57 -10.80
CA GLN A 58 3.69 -11.33 -11.20
C GLN A 58 4.63 -11.57 -10.02
N ALA A 59 5.56 -12.51 -10.20
CA ALA A 59 6.56 -12.82 -9.19
C ALA A 59 7.42 -11.59 -8.86
N GLY A 60 7.53 -11.25 -7.57
CA GLY A 60 8.38 -10.15 -7.10
C GLY A 60 7.79 -8.75 -7.23
N GLN A 61 6.51 -8.60 -7.57
CA GLN A 61 5.80 -7.32 -7.57
C GLN A 61 4.47 -7.40 -6.82
N ILE A 62 3.95 -6.23 -6.43
CA ILE A 62 2.56 -6.03 -6.01
C ILE A 62 1.99 -4.99 -6.96
N CYS A 63 0.96 -5.35 -7.70
CA CYS A 63 0.32 -4.52 -8.71
C CYS A 63 -1.11 -4.17 -8.32
N ARG A 64 -1.63 -3.06 -8.84
CA ARG A 64 -3.01 -2.62 -8.60
C ARG A 64 -4.07 -3.64 -9.03
N LEU A 65 -3.72 -4.50 -9.98
CA LEU A 65 -4.59 -5.53 -10.56
C LEU A 65 -4.41 -6.89 -9.89
N ASP A 66 -3.55 -7.01 -8.87
CA ASP A 66 -3.49 -8.23 -8.08
C ASP A 66 -4.83 -8.45 -7.37
N VAL A 67 -5.23 -9.71 -7.23
CA VAL A 67 -6.44 -10.04 -6.46
C VAL A 67 -6.08 -9.90 -4.99
N VAL A 68 -6.73 -8.96 -4.33
CA VAL A 68 -6.54 -8.69 -2.91
C VAL A 68 -7.85 -8.97 -2.20
N SER A 69 -7.78 -9.82 -1.19
CA SER A 69 -8.90 -10.08 -0.29
C SER A 69 -8.49 -9.84 1.15
N THR A 70 -9.47 -9.65 2.02
CA THR A 70 -9.30 -9.63 3.45
C THR A 70 -9.83 -10.92 4.05
N VAL A 71 -9.15 -11.38 5.10
CA VAL A 71 -9.62 -12.48 5.95
C VAL A 71 -9.62 -12.03 7.41
N ASP A 72 -10.56 -12.55 8.20
CA ASP A 72 -10.54 -12.35 9.65
C ASP A 72 -9.28 -12.98 10.24
N ARG A 73 -8.54 -12.22 11.06
CA ARG A 73 -7.24 -12.69 11.59
C ARG A 73 -7.38 -13.83 12.60
N PHE A 74 -8.52 -13.96 13.28
CA PHE A 74 -8.71 -14.94 14.34
C PHE A 74 -9.36 -16.24 13.83
N LEU A 75 -10.36 -16.09 12.97
CA LEU A 75 -11.22 -17.16 12.49
C LEU A 75 -10.90 -17.57 11.04
N GLY A 76 -10.15 -16.76 10.29
CA GLY A 76 -9.61 -17.11 8.97
C GLY A 76 -10.61 -17.14 7.81
N PHE A 77 -11.86 -16.70 8.02
CA PHE A 77 -12.85 -16.62 6.95
C PHE A 77 -12.69 -15.35 6.11
N PHE A 78 -13.15 -15.40 4.86
CA PHE A 78 -13.15 -14.27 3.92
C PHE A 78 -14.04 -13.13 4.42
N THR A 79 -13.49 -11.92 4.50
CA THR A 79 -14.23 -10.73 4.96
C THR A 79 -14.49 -9.71 3.85
N GLY A 80 -13.79 -9.77 2.71
CA GLY A 80 -14.06 -8.86 1.60
C GLY A 80 -13.03 -8.92 0.47
N ALA A 81 -13.40 -8.33 -0.67
CA ALA A 81 -12.50 -8.08 -1.79
C ALA A 81 -12.01 -6.62 -1.74
N VAL A 82 -10.73 -6.41 -2.03
CA VAL A 82 -10.10 -5.10 -2.00
C VAL A 82 -9.61 -4.76 -3.40
N PHE A 83 -10.09 -3.63 -3.93
CA PHE A 83 -9.69 -3.15 -5.26
C PHE A 83 -8.67 -2.03 -5.13
N PHE A 84 -7.43 -2.37 -5.43
CA PHE A 84 -6.33 -1.42 -5.40
C PHE A 84 -6.41 -0.40 -6.55
N GLU A 85 -6.23 0.88 -6.23
CA GLU A 85 -5.80 1.92 -7.17
C GLU A 85 -4.27 1.96 -7.34
N ASP A 86 -3.78 2.96 -8.08
CA ASP A 86 -2.35 3.18 -8.27
C ASP A 86 -1.64 3.54 -6.95
N PHE A 87 -0.37 3.18 -6.85
CA PHE A 87 0.47 3.43 -5.69
C PHE A 87 1.13 4.79 -5.82
N VAL A 88 0.94 5.67 -4.84
CA VAL A 88 1.61 6.98 -4.83
C VAL A 88 2.89 6.90 -4.00
N PRO A 89 4.09 7.14 -4.59
CA PRO A 89 5.33 7.17 -3.83
C PRO A 89 5.44 8.47 -3.03
N TYR A 90 5.79 8.38 -1.76
CA TYR A 90 6.12 9.51 -0.90
C TYR A 90 7.57 9.41 -0.46
N THR A 91 8.40 10.34 -0.93
CA THR A 91 9.85 10.33 -0.70
C THR A 91 10.25 11.45 0.25
N ARG A 92 11.16 11.18 1.19
CA ARG A 92 11.69 12.21 2.10
C ARG A 92 12.40 13.29 1.30
N VAL A 93 12.09 14.54 1.62
CA VAL A 93 12.88 15.69 1.15
C VAL A 93 14.20 15.66 1.89
N LYS A 94 15.33 15.76 1.16
CA LYS A 94 16.63 15.97 1.79
C LYS A 94 16.70 17.43 2.24
N ASP A 95 17.22 17.68 3.44
CA ASP A 95 17.45 19.03 3.93
C ASP A 95 18.45 19.74 2.99
N GLY A 96 17.93 20.58 2.10
CA GLY A 96 18.65 21.14 0.95
C GLY A 96 17.75 21.38 -0.28
N GLU A 97 16.59 20.71 -0.34
CA GLU A 97 15.54 20.90 -1.35
C GLU A 97 14.29 21.57 -0.78
N SER A 98 14.46 22.45 0.22
CA SER A 98 13.46 23.48 0.50
C SER A 98 13.53 24.50 -0.63
N THR A 99 12.63 24.39 -1.60
CA THR A 99 12.48 25.29 -2.75
C THR A 99 12.59 26.76 -2.35
N PRO A 100 13.47 27.56 -2.98
CA PRO A 100 13.38 29.01 -2.93
C PRO A 100 12.38 29.51 -3.99
N GLY A 101 11.48 30.42 -3.59
CA GLY A 101 10.76 31.34 -4.48
C GLY A 101 9.43 30.84 -5.02
#